data_AF-A0A0J8BHN0-F1
#
_entry.id   AF-A0A0J8BHN0-F1
#
_cell.length_a   1.000
_cell.length_b   1.000
_cell.length_c   1.000
_cell.angle_alpha   90.00
_cell.angle_beta   90.00
_cell.angle_gamma   90.00
#
_symmetry.space_group_name_H-M   'P 1'
#
loop_
_entity.id
_entity.type
_entity.pdbx_description
1 polymer ?
#
loop_
_entity_poly.entity_id
_entity_poly.type
_entity_poly.pdbx_seq_one_letter_code
_entity_poly.pdbx_strand_id
1 'polypeptide(L)'
;MDEARTLMQTAAHGTMIIADYQSNGVGRGDGRVWSSPAYENIYVTFILHPNSFTDAVRINLGVGVAVTNAIRAFGVANAGVKWPNDVWADWKKLAGVLANTEVTSEKLVMMVGIGINVNETMSSNPNPDVARSANSIRSIVGSDV
;
A
#
# COMPACT_ATOMS: atom_id res chain seq x y z
N MET A 1 5.95 7.64 1.49
CA MET A 1 5.18 8.84 1.06
C MET A 1 5.95 10.12 1.31
N ASP A 2 6.30 10.47 2.55
CA ASP A 2 7.01 11.73 2.81
C ASP A 2 8.38 11.81 2.10
N GLU A 3 9.15 10.73 2.12
CA GLU A 3 10.40 10.64 1.35
C GLU A 3 10.17 10.72 -0.17
N ALA A 4 9.03 10.22 -0.66
CA ALA A 4 8.71 10.35 -2.08
C ALA A 4 8.41 11.82 -2.46
N ARG A 5 7.83 12.57 -1.52
CA ARG A 5 7.51 13.99 -1.68
C ARG A 5 8.77 14.85 -1.69
N THR A 6 9.79 14.54 -0.89
CA THR A 6 11.08 15.26 -0.93
C THR A 6 11.78 15.07 -2.27
N LEU A 7 11.61 13.90 -2.89
CA LEU A 7 12.24 13.53 -4.17
C LEU A 7 11.38 13.83 -5.40
N MET A 8 10.14 14.30 -5.26
CA MET A 8 9.15 14.34 -6.35
C MET A 8 9.56 15.18 -7.57
N GLN A 9 10.44 16.17 -7.39
CA GLN A 9 10.93 17.02 -8.47
C GLN A 9 12.07 16.37 -9.26
N THR A 10 12.93 15.61 -8.59
CA THR A 10 14.20 15.11 -9.14
C THR A 10 14.16 13.63 -9.48
N ALA A 11 13.27 12.85 -8.87
CA ALA A 11 13.15 11.43 -9.11
C ALA A 11 12.67 11.11 -10.53
N ALA A 12 13.24 10.05 -11.11
CA ALA A 12 12.80 9.51 -12.38
C ALA A 12 11.44 8.80 -12.25
N HIS A 13 10.73 8.70 -13.38
CA HIS A 13 9.53 7.87 -13.47
C HIS A 13 9.86 6.43 -13.07
N GLY A 14 9.04 5.82 -12.21
CA GLY A 14 9.22 4.44 -11.76
C GLY A 14 10.18 4.29 -10.58
N THR A 15 10.70 5.39 -10.02
CA THR A 15 11.48 5.34 -8.79
C THR A 15 10.67 4.65 -7.68
N MET A 16 11.31 3.70 -7.00
CA MET A 16 10.72 2.94 -5.91
C MET A 16 11.47 3.24 -4.62
N ILE A 17 10.73 3.54 -3.56
CA ILE A 17 11.25 3.76 -2.21
C ILE A 17 10.65 2.68 -1.33
N ILE A 18 11.50 1.86 -0.70
CA ILE A 18 11.10 0.80 0.23
C ILE A 18 11.56 1.17 1.64
N ALA A 19 10.79 0.78 2.64
CA ALA A 19 11.16 0.91 4.04
C ALA A 19 10.85 -0.40 4.77
N ASP A 20 11.74 -0.83 5.66
CA ASP A 20 11.48 -1.98 6.53
C ASP A 20 10.52 -1.62 7.68
N TYR A 21 10.44 -0.32 8.02
CA TYR A 21 9.65 0.23 9.13
C TYR A 21 9.20 1.65 8.78
N GLN A 22 8.01 2.07 9.27
CA GLN A 22 7.57 3.47 9.21
C GLN A 22 7.16 3.97 10.60
N SER A 23 7.78 5.05 11.06
CA SER A 23 7.45 5.67 12.36
C SER A 23 6.10 6.38 12.35
N ASN A 24 5.72 6.95 11.21
CA ASN A 24 4.50 7.73 11.02
C ASN A 24 3.75 7.29 9.75
N GLY A 25 3.47 5.98 9.63
CA GLY A 25 2.71 5.45 8.50
C GLY A 25 1.31 6.08 8.40
N VAL A 26 0.91 6.52 7.21
CA VAL A 26 -0.36 7.25 6.97
C VAL A 26 -1.32 6.41 6.14
N GLY A 27 -2.57 6.32 6.59
CA GLY A 27 -3.69 5.75 5.85
C GLY A 27 -4.53 6.84 5.17
N ARG A 28 -5.51 6.42 4.36
CA ARG A 28 -6.41 7.36 3.66
C ARG A 28 -7.43 7.99 4.62
N GLY A 29 -7.61 9.30 4.52
CA GLY A 29 -8.53 10.09 5.32
C GLY A 29 -7.86 10.64 6.59
N ASP A 30 -8.46 11.67 7.17
CA ASP A 30 -7.83 12.43 8.24
C ASP A 30 -7.56 11.56 9.48
N GLY A 31 -6.31 11.60 9.96
CA GLY A 31 -5.89 10.96 11.21
C GLY A 31 -5.75 9.43 11.17
N ARG A 32 -5.93 8.76 10.02
CA ARG A 32 -5.72 7.30 9.95
C ARG A 32 -4.24 6.96 9.90
N VAL A 33 -3.80 6.13 10.84
CA VAL A 33 -2.43 5.62 10.91
C VAL A 33 -2.36 4.25 10.24
N TRP A 34 -1.34 4.02 9.42
CA TRP A 34 -0.99 2.70 8.91
C TRP A 34 0.03 2.05 9.85
N SER A 35 -0.36 0.97 10.52
CA SER A 35 0.55 0.24 11.42
C SER A 35 1.69 -0.38 10.61
N SER A 36 2.92 -0.03 10.98
CA SER A 36 4.09 -0.32 10.14
C SER A 36 5.27 -0.97 10.88
N PRO A 37 5.09 -2.14 11.54
CA PRO A 37 6.17 -2.80 12.28
C PRO A 37 7.37 -3.20 11.40
N ALA A 38 8.55 -3.22 12.00
CA ALA A 38 9.79 -3.54 11.30
C ALA A 38 9.82 -5.01 10.84
N TYR A 39 10.23 -5.25 9.59
CA TYR A 39 10.53 -6.57 9.02
C TYR A 39 9.36 -7.56 8.90
N GLU A 40 8.13 -7.14 9.20
CA GLU A 40 6.95 -8.02 9.16
C GLU A 40 6.16 -7.90 7.86
N ASN A 41 6.30 -6.78 7.14
CA ASN A 41 5.38 -6.36 6.10
C ASN A 41 6.12 -5.58 5.00
N ILE A 42 5.43 -5.27 3.91
CA ILE A 42 6.00 -4.49 2.80
C ILE A 42 5.43 -3.07 2.84
N TYR A 43 6.33 -2.09 2.84
CA TYR A 43 6.01 -0.67 2.70
C TYR A 43 6.80 -0.09 1.54
N VAL A 44 6.10 0.22 0.45
CA VAL A 44 6.71 0.76 -0.75
C VAL A 44 5.99 2.01 -1.20
N THR A 45 6.72 2.97 -1.77
CA THR A 45 6.15 4.11 -2.47
C THR A 45 6.78 4.23 -3.85
N PHE A 46 5.96 4.29 -4.89
CA PHE A 46 6.41 4.58 -6.25
C PHE A 46 6.23 6.05 -6.59
N ILE A 47 7.16 6.63 -7.34
CA ILE A 47 7.01 7.94 -7.98
C ILE A 47 6.77 7.72 -9.47
N LEU A 48 5.60 8.12 -9.94
CA LEU A 48 5.13 7.95 -11.32
C LEU A 48 4.82 9.32 -11.93
N HIS A 49 4.83 9.39 -13.26
CA HIS A 49 4.59 10.60 -14.03
C HIS A 49 3.44 10.34 -15.02
N PRO A 50 2.18 10.36 -14.56
CA PRO A 50 1.03 10.13 -15.43
C PRO A 50 0.91 11.24 -16.47
N ASN A 51 0.38 10.92 -17.65
CA ASN A 51 0.20 11.91 -18.71
C ASN A 51 -1.02 12.81 -18.49
N SER A 52 -1.95 12.40 -17.62
CA SER A 52 -3.16 13.15 -17.26
C SER A 52 -3.72 12.69 -15.91
N PHE A 53 -4.66 13.45 -15.35
CA PHE A 53 -5.41 13.00 -14.16
C PHE A 53 -6.21 11.72 -14.42
N THR A 54 -6.76 11.55 -15.63
CA THR A 54 -7.46 10.32 -16.00
C THR A 54 -6.52 9.12 -16.00
N ASP A 55 -5.28 9.32 -16.44
CA ASP A 55 -4.22 8.31 -16.39
C ASP A 55 -3.85 7.96 -14.93
N ALA A 56 -3.72 8.97 -14.07
CA ALA A 56 -3.48 8.77 -12.64
C ALA A 56 -4.60 7.94 -11.97
N VAL A 57 -5.87 8.18 -12.30
CA VAL A 57 -6.99 7.36 -11.82
C VAL A 57 -6.88 5.91 -12.30
N ARG A 58 -6.56 5.69 -13.59
CA ARG A 58 -6.38 4.34 -14.14
C ARG A 58 -5.22 3.60 -13.47
N ILE A 59 -4.10 4.29 -13.25
CA ILE A 59 -2.96 3.73 -12.53
C ILE A 59 -3.36 3.32 -11.12
N ASN A 60 -4.06 4.18 -10.36
CA ASN A 60 -4.49 3.85 -8.99
C ASN A 60 -5.37 2.58 -8.95
N LEU A 61 -6.33 2.47 -9.88
CA LEU A 61 -7.16 1.27 -10.00
C LEU A 61 -6.34 0.04 -10.38
N GLY A 62 -5.42 0.19 -11.33
CA GLY A 62 -4.51 -0.87 -11.79
C GLY A 62 -3.59 -1.37 -10.69
N VAL A 63 -3.09 -0.49 -9.81
CA VAL A 63 -2.26 -0.87 -8.66
C VAL A 63 -3.04 -1.75 -7.69
N GLY A 64 -4.31 -1.44 -7.40
CA GLY A 64 -5.15 -2.31 -6.56
C GLY A 64 -5.27 -3.73 -7.13
N VAL A 65 -5.44 -3.86 -8.45
CA VAL A 65 -5.47 -5.15 -9.15
C VAL A 65 -4.11 -5.85 -9.11
N ALA A 66 -3.02 -5.12 -9.37
CA ALA A 66 -1.66 -5.66 -9.35
C ALA A 66 -1.28 -6.22 -7.97
N VAL A 67 -1.58 -5.46 -6.90
CA VAL A 67 -1.37 -5.92 -5.51
C VAL A 67 -2.22 -7.15 -5.22
N THR A 68 -3.48 -7.17 -5.65
CA THR A 68 -4.35 -8.36 -5.47
C THR A 68 -3.77 -9.58 -6.17
N ASN A 69 -3.29 -9.45 -7.41
CA ASN A 69 -2.69 -10.54 -8.16
C ASN A 69 -1.39 -11.02 -7.52
N ALA A 70 -0.55 -10.11 -7.00
CA ALA A 70 0.64 -10.46 -6.25
C ALA A 70 0.31 -11.29 -5.01
N ILE A 71 -0.65 -10.83 -4.18
CA ILE A 71 -1.08 -11.54 -2.98
C ILE A 71 -1.68 -12.93 -3.33
N ARG A 72 -2.47 -13.03 -4.40
CA ARG A 72 -2.99 -14.33 -4.88
C ARG A 72 -1.90 -15.30 -5.29
N ALA A 73 -0.81 -14.81 -5.90
CA ALA A 73 0.33 -15.64 -6.28
C ALA A 73 1.05 -16.26 -5.07
N PHE A 74 0.88 -15.69 -3.87
CA PHE A 74 1.36 -16.24 -2.60
C PHE A 74 0.36 -17.18 -1.91
N GLY A 75 -0.74 -17.56 -2.57
CA GLY A 75 -1.67 -18.59 -2.06
C GLY A 75 -2.96 -18.04 -1.44
N VAL A 76 -3.15 -16.72 -1.39
CA VAL A 76 -4.41 -16.12 -0.92
C VAL A 76 -5.41 -16.02 -2.08
N ALA A 77 -5.92 -17.15 -2.54
CA ALA A 77 -6.73 -17.24 -3.76
C ALA A 77 -8.01 -16.37 -3.72
N ASN A 78 -8.59 -16.17 -2.54
CA ASN A 78 -9.80 -15.37 -2.34
C ASN A 78 -9.54 -13.87 -2.12
N ALA A 79 -8.28 -13.40 -2.21
CA ALA A 79 -7.99 -11.98 -2.13
C ALA A 79 -8.74 -11.21 -3.23
N GLY A 80 -9.26 -10.04 -2.91
CA GLY A 80 -10.02 -9.21 -3.83
C GLY A 80 -9.90 -7.72 -3.53
N VAL A 81 -10.08 -6.89 -4.56
CA VAL A 81 -10.08 -5.44 -4.39
C VAL A 81 -11.38 -5.01 -3.73
N LYS A 82 -11.27 -4.40 -2.56
CA LYS A 82 -12.33 -3.57 -1.98
C LYS A 82 -12.11 -2.14 -2.46
N TRP A 83 -12.87 -1.76 -3.47
CA TRP A 83 -12.73 -0.45 -4.09
C TRP A 83 -12.91 0.69 -3.08
N PRO A 84 -12.15 1.79 -3.24
CA PRO A 84 -11.26 2.03 -4.38
C PRO A 84 -9.81 1.56 -4.19
N ASN A 85 -9.35 1.26 -2.96
CA ASN A 85 -7.91 1.27 -2.65
C ASN A 85 -7.43 0.16 -1.70
N ASP A 86 -8.29 -0.75 -1.27
CA ASP A 86 -7.89 -1.78 -0.31
C ASP A 86 -7.93 -3.18 -0.96
N VAL A 87 -7.07 -4.08 -0.51
CA VAL A 87 -7.15 -5.50 -0.86
C VAL A 87 -7.55 -6.28 0.39
N TRP A 88 -8.55 -7.14 0.25
CA TRP A 88 -9.18 -7.87 1.34
C TRP A 88 -9.19 -9.36 1.04
N ALA A 89 -9.11 -10.18 2.08
CA ALA A 89 -9.41 -11.61 2.07
C ALA A 89 -10.09 -11.97 3.39
N ASP A 90 -10.99 -12.95 3.37
CA ASP A 90 -11.73 -13.39 4.57
C ASP A 90 -12.37 -12.23 5.35
N TRP A 91 -12.93 -11.25 4.62
CA TRP A 91 -13.57 -10.05 5.19
C TRP A 91 -12.65 -9.17 6.04
N LYS A 92 -11.33 -9.32 5.88
CA LYS A 92 -10.31 -8.53 6.57
C LYS A 92 -9.35 -7.91 5.57
N LYS A 93 -8.79 -6.76 5.94
CA LYS A 93 -7.86 -6.01 5.10
C LYS A 93 -6.47 -6.67 5.10
N LEU A 94 -5.89 -6.85 3.91
CA LEU A 94 -4.52 -7.34 3.70
C LEU A 94 -3.57 -6.25 3.21
N ALA A 95 -4.07 -5.32 2.38
CA ALA A 95 -3.24 -4.26 1.84
C ALA A 95 -4.04 -2.97 1.66
N GLY A 96 -3.31 -1.85 1.63
CA GLY A 96 -3.84 -0.53 1.33
C GLY A 96 -2.98 0.17 0.30
N VAL A 97 -3.63 0.90 -0.60
CA VAL A 97 -3.00 1.77 -1.60
C VAL A 97 -3.36 3.22 -1.28
N LEU A 98 -2.35 4.09 -1.24
CA LEU A 98 -2.49 5.51 -1.04
C LEU A 98 -1.80 6.25 -2.18
N ALA A 99 -2.60 6.81 -3.09
CA ALA A 99 -2.11 7.60 -4.20
C ALA A 99 -2.33 9.10 -3.94
N ASN A 100 -1.26 9.89 -4.10
CA ASN A 100 -1.30 11.34 -4.07
C ASN A 100 -0.75 11.86 -5.40
N THR A 101 -1.52 12.68 -6.11
CA THR A 101 -1.09 13.31 -7.37
C THR A 101 -0.91 14.80 -7.15
N GLU A 102 0.23 15.32 -7.59
CA GLU A 102 0.60 16.73 -7.50
C GLU A 102 0.99 17.26 -8.87
N VAL A 103 0.69 18.54 -9.07
CA VAL A 103 1.06 19.28 -10.27
C VAL A 103 2.35 20.01 -9.95
N THR A 104 3.43 19.69 -10.65
CA THR A 104 4.65 20.50 -10.62
C THR A 104 4.64 21.50 -11.77
N SER A 105 5.66 22.36 -11.86
CA SER A 105 5.80 23.30 -12.98
C SER A 105 5.93 22.63 -14.34
N GLU A 106 6.33 21.34 -14.38
CA GLU A 106 6.68 20.64 -15.61
C GLU A 106 5.74 19.47 -15.95
N LYS A 107 5.17 18.80 -14.94
CA LYS A 107 4.47 17.53 -15.11
C LYS A 107 3.50 17.22 -13.97
N LEU A 108 2.68 16.20 -14.17
CA LEU A 108 1.98 15.54 -13.07
C LEU A 108 2.93 14.52 -12.42
N VAL A 109 3.01 14.54 -11.10
CA VAL A 109 3.75 13.55 -10.31
C VAL A 109 2.78 12.84 -9.39
N MET A 110 2.77 11.51 -9.46
CA MET A 110 1.92 10.65 -8.65
C MET A 110 2.81 9.81 -7.73
N MET A 111 2.60 9.95 -6.43
CA MET A 111 3.22 9.11 -5.41
C MET A 111 2.22 8.03 -5.02
N VAL A 112 2.58 6.76 -5.16
CA VAL A 112 1.72 5.62 -4.85
C VAL A 112 2.34 4.80 -3.73
N GLY A 113 1.86 5.03 -2.51
CA GLY A 113 2.17 4.23 -1.34
C GLY A 113 1.38 2.92 -1.34
N ILE A 114 2.05 1.81 -1.06
CA ILE A 114 1.45 0.49 -0.92
C ILE A 114 1.96 -0.11 0.40
N GLY A 115 1.03 -0.47 1.26
CA GLY A 115 1.30 -1.26 2.47
C GLY A 115 0.67 -2.64 2.31
N ILE A 116 1.43 -3.71 2.50
CA ILE A 116 0.95 -5.09 2.45
C ILE A 116 1.32 -5.80 3.75
N ASN A 117 0.32 -6.38 4.40
CA ASN A 117 0.49 -7.18 5.60
C ASN A 117 0.96 -8.58 5.23
N VAL A 118 2.22 -8.94 5.53
CA VAL A 118 2.83 -10.19 5.08
C VAL A 118 2.90 -11.21 6.22
N ASN A 119 3.81 -11.00 7.17
CA ASN A 119 4.14 -11.92 8.26
C ASN A 119 3.64 -11.47 9.64
N GLU A 120 3.14 -10.23 9.74
CA GLU A 120 2.65 -9.68 11.01
C GLU A 120 1.53 -10.53 11.61
N THR A 121 1.65 -10.78 12.91
CA THR A 121 0.58 -11.38 13.72
C THR A 121 -0.42 -10.30 14.12
N MET A 122 -1.53 -10.17 13.38
CA MET A 122 -2.49 -9.08 13.59
C MET A 122 -3.10 -9.06 15.00
N SER A 123 -3.28 -10.22 15.64
CA SER A 123 -3.83 -10.29 17.00
C SER A 123 -2.93 -9.66 18.07
N SER A 124 -1.63 -9.46 17.79
CA SER A 124 -0.71 -8.74 18.67
C SER A 124 -0.56 -7.26 18.33
N ASN A 125 -1.31 -6.74 17.35
CA ASN A 125 -1.24 -5.34 17.00
C ASN A 125 -1.75 -4.48 18.18
N PRO A 126 -1.00 -3.43 18.60
CA PRO A 126 -1.38 -2.60 19.74
C PRO A 126 -2.66 -1.79 19.48
N ASN A 127 -3.07 -1.62 18.22
CA ASN A 127 -4.34 -1.01 17.87
C ASN A 127 -5.44 -2.09 17.76
N PRO A 128 -6.45 -2.10 18.66
CA PRO A 128 -7.47 -3.14 18.69
C PRO A 128 -8.38 -3.14 17.45
N ASP A 129 -8.56 -1.99 16.79
CA ASP A 129 -9.35 -1.92 15.56
C ASP A 129 -8.61 -2.59 14.40
N VAL A 130 -7.29 -2.40 14.32
CA VAL A 130 -6.44 -3.09 13.34
C VAL A 130 -6.43 -4.58 13.63
N ALA A 131 -6.20 -4.98 14.88
CA ALA A 131 -6.18 -6.39 15.28
C ALA A 131 -7.47 -7.15 14.92
N ARG A 132 -8.63 -6.46 14.95
CA ARG A 132 -9.93 -7.03 14.58
C ARG A 132 -10.16 -7.05 13.07
N SER A 133 -9.79 -5.98 12.36
CA SER A 133 -10.23 -5.73 10.98
C SER A 133 -9.18 -6.04 9.90
N ALA A 134 -7.93 -6.26 10.27
CA ALA A 134 -6.85 -6.61 9.36
C ALA A 134 -6.45 -8.10 9.50
N ASN A 135 -5.82 -8.61 8.44
CA ASN A 135 -5.22 -9.93 8.38
C ASN A 135 -3.83 -9.82 7.71
N SER A 136 -3.07 -10.91 7.68
CA SER A 136 -1.78 -11.01 6.98
C SER A 136 -1.75 -12.23 6.06
N ILE A 137 -0.87 -12.23 5.07
CA ILE A 137 -0.70 -13.36 4.14
C ILE A 137 -0.36 -14.63 4.93
N ARG A 138 0.62 -14.55 5.83
CA ARG A 138 1.05 -15.64 6.72
C ARG A 138 -0.11 -16.29 7.45
N SER A 139 -1.02 -15.49 8.00
CA SER A 139 -2.17 -15.99 8.76
C SER A 139 -3.13 -16.83 7.91
N ILE A 140 -3.20 -16.55 6.60
CA ILE A 140 -4.07 -17.28 5.66
C ILE A 140 -3.37 -18.52 5.12
N VAL A 141 -2.09 -18.41 4.76
CA VAL A 141 -1.33 -19.51 4.13
C VAL A 141 -0.76 -20.50 5.15
N GLY A 142 -0.62 -20.09 6.42
CA GLY A 142 -0.18 -20.94 7.53
C GLY A 142 1.33 -21.06 7.69
N SER A 143 2.12 -20.29 6.94
CA SER A 143 3.59 -20.25 7.01
C SER A 143 4.11 -18.85 6.74
N ASP A 144 5.35 -18.58 7.16
CA ASP A 144 6.05 -17.34 6.81
C ASP A 144 6.26 -17.27 5.28
N VAL A 145 6.21 -16.05 4.75
CA VAL A 145 6.30 -15.72 3.32
C VAL A 145 7.49 -14.84 3.04
#